data_AF-A0A7W1YGL5-F1
#
_entry.id   AF-A0A7W1YGL5-F1
#
_cell.length_a   1.000
_cell.length_b   1.000
_cell.length_c   1.000
_cell.angle_alpha   90.00
_cell.angle_beta   90.00
_cell.angle_gamma   90.00
#
_symmetry.space_group_name_H-M   'P 1'
#
loop_
_entity.id
_entity.type
_entity.pdbx_description
1 polymer ?
#
loop_
_entity_poly.entity_id
_entity_poly.type
_entity_poly.pdbx_seq_one_letter_code
_entity_poly.pdbx_strand_id
1 'polypeptide(L)'
;METQTVIQNVEVFFTDDFLEAKVMLESPQEDLVYAFYVYKVGTAEAIFKSAYKKFDTHRLEVTEPGAYKVKAFVKNVKTKQTVAQTSKAVQKTVVKEY
;
A
#
# COMPACT_ATOMS: atom_id res chain seq x y z
N MET A 1 9.50 -26.72 5.20
CA MET A 1 9.99 -25.33 5.23
C MET A 1 8.77 -24.44 5.33
N GLU A 2 8.58 -23.78 6.47
CA GLU A 2 7.48 -22.83 6.65
C GLU A 2 7.86 -21.55 5.90
N THR A 3 7.24 -21.31 4.75
CA THR A 3 7.43 -20.09 3.97
C THR A 3 6.82 -18.92 4.73
N GLN A 4 7.62 -18.29 5.59
CA GLN A 4 7.27 -17.03 6.24
C GLN A 4 6.95 -16.00 5.16
N THR A 5 5.78 -15.37 5.25
CA THR A 5 5.40 -14.31 4.32
C THR A 5 6.21 -13.06 4.66
N VAL A 6 7.24 -12.77 3.85
CA VAL A 6 8.10 -11.59 4.02
C VAL A 6 7.75 -10.56 2.94
N ILE A 7 7.35 -9.37 3.39
CA ILE A 7 7.21 -8.21 2.51
C ILE A 7 8.61 -7.64 2.28
N GLN A 8 9.10 -7.70 1.05
CA GLN A 8 10.39 -7.10 0.68
C GLN A 8 10.27 -5.57 0.63
N ASN A 9 9.23 -5.08 -0.05
CA ASN A 9 9.03 -3.65 -0.23
C ASN A 9 7.55 -3.34 -0.50
N VAL A 10 7.16 -2.10 -0.20
CA VAL A 10 5.88 -1.53 -0.65
C VAL A 10 6.22 -0.31 -1.50
N GLU A 11 6.13 -0.50 -2.81
CA GLU A 11 6.31 0.58 -3.76
C GLU A 11 5.06 1.41 -3.82
N VAL A 12 5.25 2.72 -3.75
CA VAL A 12 4.17 3.69 -3.87
C VAL A 12 4.64 4.76 -4.81
N PHE A 13 3.78 5.14 -5.74
CA PHE A 13 4.04 6.21 -6.70
C PHE A 13 2.74 6.89 -7.08
N PHE A 14 2.85 8.09 -7.63
CA PHE A 14 1.74 8.84 -8.19
C PHE A 14 1.76 8.72 -9.70
N THR A 15 0.62 8.38 -10.27
CA THR A 15 0.33 8.43 -11.70
C THR A 15 -0.84 9.38 -11.87
N ASP A 16 -0.57 10.59 -12.37
CA ASP A 16 -1.55 11.68 -12.44
C ASP A 16 -2.17 12.01 -11.06
N ASP A 17 -3.50 11.85 -10.93
CA ASP A 17 -4.25 12.02 -9.69
C ASP A 17 -4.38 10.74 -8.87
N PHE A 18 -3.68 9.66 -9.24
CA PHE A 18 -3.81 8.37 -8.58
C PHE A 18 -2.56 7.98 -7.81
N LEU A 19 -2.75 7.63 -6.54
CA LEU A 19 -1.76 6.97 -5.71
C LEU A 19 -1.87 5.46 -5.97
N GLU A 20 -0.82 4.91 -6.56
CA GLU A 20 -0.68 3.48 -6.78
C GLU A 20 0.28 2.89 -5.76
N ALA A 21 -0.14 1.79 -5.15
CA ALA A 21 0.63 1.03 -4.19
C ALA A 21 0.76 -0.41 -4.68
N LYS A 22 1.97 -0.96 -4.63
CA LYS A 22 2.28 -2.32 -5.01
C LYS A 22 3.13 -2.99 -3.94
N VAL A 23 2.71 -4.18 -3.52
CA VAL A 23 3.45 -4.99 -2.55
C VAL A 23 4.39 -5.92 -3.29
N MET A 24 5.68 -5.82 -2.99
CA MET A 24 6.69 -6.77 -3.45
C MET A 24 6.96 -7.79 -2.35
N LEU A 25 6.78 -9.06 -2.69
CA LEU A 25 7.04 -10.20 -1.81
C LEU A 25 8.29 -10.94 -2.27
N GLU A 26 8.99 -11.58 -1.33
CA GLU A 26 10.12 -12.47 -1.65
C GLU A 26 9.65 -13.78 -2.30
N SER A 27 8.49 -14.25 -1.89
CA SER A 27 7.85 -15.43 -2.44
C SER A 27 6.35 -15.24 -2.44
N PRO A 28 5.73 -14.95 -3.60
CA PRO A 28 4.29 -14.83 -3.69
C PRO A 28 3.64 -16.19 -3.37
N GLN A 29 2.57 -16.16 -2.58
CA GLN A 29 1.76 -17.35 -2.27
C GLN A 29 0.31 -17.06 -2.67
N GLU A 30 -0.40 -18.08 -3.15
CA GLU A 30 -1.79 -17.96 -3.63
C GLU A 30 -2.79 -17.67 -2.51
N ASP A 31 -2.45 -18.05 -1.28
CA ASP A 31 -3.27 -17.87 -0.07
C ASP A 31 -3.07 -16.50 0.61
N LEU A 32 -2.54 -15.49 -0.11
CA LEU A 32 -2.33 -14.16 0.43
C LEU A 32 -3.47 -13.21 0.05
N VAL A 33 -3.91 -12.44 1.04
CA VAL A 33 -4.83 -11.32 0.86
C VAL A 33 -4.18 -10.05 1.37
N TYR A 34 -4.44 -8.95 0.68
CA TYR A 34 -3.78 -7.67 0.83
C TYR A 34 -4.81 -6.59 1.17
N ALA A 35 -4.48 -5.72 2.11
CA ALA A 35 -5.24 -4.52 2.42
C ALA A 35 -4.31 -3.31 2.46
N PHE A 36 -4.82 -2.15 2.06
CA PHE A 36 -4.02 -0.94 1.87
C PHE A 36 -4.66 0.24 2.59
N TYR A 37 -3.95 0.82 3.53
CA TYR A 37 -4.40 2.00 4.28
C TYR A 37 -3.55 3.18 3.87
N VAL A 38 -4.19 4.25 3.41
CA VAL A 38 -3.50 5.46 2.97
C VAL A 38 -3.60 6.52 4.05
N TYR A 39 -2.47 7.15 4.37
CA TYR A 39 -2.33 8.19 5.36
C TYR A 39 -1.78 9.44 4.71
N LYS A 40 -2.34 10.60 5.04
CA LYS A 40 -1.75 11.89 4.72
C LYS A 40 -0.74 12.25 5.82
N VAL A 41 0.45 12.69 5.44
CA VAL A 41 1.49 13.08 6.40
C VAL A 41 0.98 14.29 7.19
N GLY A 42 1.03 14.18 8.52
CA GLY A 42 0.43 15.15 9.45
C GLY A 42 -0.93 14.73 9.98
N THR A 43 -1.57 13.71 9.40
CA THR A 43 -2.83 13.14 9.88
C THR A 43 -2.57 11.80 10.58
N ALA A 44 -3.11 11.63 11.79
CA ALA A 44 -3.01 10.36 12.52
C ALA A 44 -3.94 9.28 11.93
N GLU A 45 -5.03 9.70 11.31
CA GLU A 45 -6.04 8.81 10.72
C GLU A 45 -5.74 8.49 9.26
N ALA A 46 -6.09 7.26 8.87
CA ALA A 46 -6.03 6.85 7.47
C ALA A 46 -7.17 7.54 6.71
N ILE A 47 -6.83 8.30 5.67
CA ILE A 47 -7.81 8.93 4.77
C ILE A 47 -8.54 7.89 3.92
N PHE A 48 -7.96 6.70 3.78
CA PHE A 48 -8.55 5.60 3.04
C PHE A 48 -8.14 4.25 3.62
N LYS A 49 -9.05 3.28 3.60
CA LYS A 49 -8.82 1.91 4.05
C LYS A 49 -9.45 0.94 3.05
N SER A 50 -8.63 0.11 2.41
CA SER A 50 -9.09 -0.98 1.56
C SER A 50 -9.45 -2.21 2.39
N ALA A 51 -10.44 -2.98 1.93
CA ALA A 51 -10.70 -4.33 2.43
C ALA A 51 -9.62 -5.32 1.94
N TYR A 52 -9.51 -6.47 2.61
CA TYR A 52 -8.61 -7.54 2.17
C TYR A 52 -9.05 -8.11 0.82
N LYS A 53 -8.18 -8.05 -0.18
CA LYS A 53 -8.39 -8.57 -1.55
C LYS A 53 -7.20 -9.43 -1.98
N LYS A 54 -7.36 -10.27 -3.01
CA LYS A 54 -6.25 -11.09 -3.55
C LYS A 54 -5.26 -10.32 -4.43
N PHE A 55 -5.47 -9.01 -4.62
CA PHE A 55 -4.61 -8.17 -5.46
C PHE A 55 -3.49 -7.54 -4.64
N ASP A 56 -2.24 -7.72 -5.06
CA ASP A 56 -1.04 -7.11 -4.48
C ASP A 56 -0.88 -5.62 -4.84
N THR A 57 -1.79 -5.10 -5.65
CA THR A 57 -1.83 -3.69 -6.06
C THR A 57 -3.10 -2.99 -5.57
N HIS A 58 -2.97 -1.68 -5.36
CA HIS A 58 -4.09 -0.82 -5.07
C HIS A 58 -3.91 0.55 -5.70
N ARG A 59 -5.00 1.09 -6.22
CA ARG A 59 -5.04 2.42 -6.84
C ARG A 59 -6.10 3.25 -6.13
N LEU A 60 -5.71 4.41 -5.63
CA LEU A 60 -6.58 5.36 -4.95
C LEU A 60 -6.48 6.71 -5.65
N GLU A 61 -7.61 7.32 -5.98
CA GLU A 61 -7.63 8.72 -6.43
C GLU A 61 -7.33 9.66 -5.26
N VAL A 62 -6.33 10.50 -5.42
CA VAL A 62 -5.89 11.49 -4.43
C VAL A 62 -5.82 12.83 -5.15
N THR A 63 -6.83 13.68 -4.97
CA THR A 63 -6.90 14.99 -5.63
C THR A 63 -6.07 16.05 -4.93
N GLU A 64 -5.99 15.98 -3.60
CA GLU A 64 -5.27 16.97 -2.80
C GLU A 64 -3.74 16.86 -2.94
N PRO A 65 -3.01 17.99 -3.02
CA PRO A 65 -1.56 17.99 -2.89
C PRO A 65 -1.15 17.65 -1.45
N GLY A 66 0.01 17.02 -1.31
CA GLY A 66 0.56 16.68 0.00
C GLY A 66 1.48 15.47 -0.04
N ALA A 67 2.00 15.10 1.14
CA ALA A 67 2.74 13.85 1.29
C ALA A 67 1.81 12.75 1.81
N TYR A 68 1.94 11.55 1.24
CA TYR A 68 1.11 10.40 1.53
C TYR A 68 1.98 9.18 1.85
N LYS A 69 1.51 8.34 2.75
CA LYS A 69 2.14 7.06 3.12
C LYS A 69 1.11 5.96 2.98
N VAL A 70 1.51 4.80 2.49
CA VAL A 70 0.62 3.64 2.39
C VAL A 70 1.12 2.56 3.33
N LYS A 71 0.23 2.07 4.19
CA LYS A 71 0.46 0.87 4.99
C LYS A 71 -0.22 -0.30 4.32
N ALA A 72 0.58 -1.21 3.78
CA ALA A 72 0.11 -2.46 3.22
C ALA A 72 0.08 -3.53 4.31
N PHE A 73 -0.99 -4.31 4.33
CA PHE A 73 -1.19 -5.45 5.20
C PHE A 73 -1.31 -6.69 4.33
N VAL A 74 -0.49 -7.69 4.58
CA VAL A 74 -0.53 -8.98 3.88
C VAL A 74 -0.92 -10.03 4.91
N LYS A 75 -2.04 -10.69 4.67
CA LYS A 75 -2.54 -11.75 5.52
C LYS A 75 -2.52 -13.06 4.75
N ASN A 76 -1.91 -14.06 5.34
CA ASN A 76 -1.98 -15.44 4.87
C ASN A 76 -3.25 -16.08 5.41
N VAL A 77 -4.17 -16.52 4.54
CA VAL A 77 -5.45 -17.09 4.98
C VAL A 77 -5.27 -18.47 5.61
N LYS A 78 -4.22 -19.21 5.18
CA LYS A 78 -3.90 -20.57 5.65
C LYS A 78 -3.24 -20.57 7.03
N THR A 79 -2.21 -19.75 7.23
CA THR A 79 -1.49 -19.65 8.52
C THR A 79 -2.11 -18.63 9.48
N LYS A 80 -3.08 -17.83 9.01
CA LYS A 80 -3.66 -16.67 9.70
C LYS A 80 -2.64 -15.60 10.11
N GLN A 81 -1.39 -15.70 9.66
CA GLN A 81 -0.37 -14.71 9.92
C GLN A 81 -0.66 -13.44 9.13
N THR A 82 -0.46 -12.30 9.78
CA THR A 82 -0.62 -10.98 9.15
C THR A 82 0.66 -10.21 9.37
N VAL A 83 1.26 -9.75 8.27
CA VAL A 83 2.41 -8.87 8.27
C VAL A 83 1.98 -7.52 7.71
N ALA A 84 2.55 -6.44 8.21
CA ALA A 84 2.24 -5.11 7.74
C ALA A 84 3.53 -4.35 7.51
N GLN A 85 3.59 -3.60 6.42
CA GLN A 85 4.71 -2.73 6.09
C GLN A 85 4.19 -1.39 5.62
N THR A 86 4.82 -0.34 6.12
CA THR A 86 4.52 1.04 5.71
C THR A 86 5.54 1.45 4.67
N SER A 87 5.04 1.99 3.55
CA SER A 87 5.86 2.57 2.50
C SER A 87 6.62 3.80 2.98
N LYS A 88 7.58 4.23 2.17
CA LYS A 88 8.11 5.59 2.25
C LYS A 88 7.00 6.61 1.93
N ALA A 89 7.16 7.82 2.44
CA ALA A 89 6.27 8.92 2.07
C ALA A 89 6.54 9.32 0.62
N VAL A 90 5.46 9.46 -0.15
CA VAL A 90 5.49 10.01 -1.50
C VAL A 90 4.79 11.36 -1.52
N GLN A 91 5.33 12.30 -2.29
CA GLN A 91 4.78 13.64 -2.37
C GLN A 91 4.04 13.81 -3.68
N LYS A 92 2.76 14.19 -3.60
CA LYS A 92 2.01 14.68 -4.75
C LYS A 92 2.34 16.15 -4.96
N THR A 93 3.09 16.44 -6.01
CA THR A 93 3.31 17.80 -6.51
C THR A 93 2.40 18.05 -7.69
N VAL A 94 1.51 19.04 -7.58
CA VAL A 94 0.75 19.53 -8.72
C VAL A 94 1.71 20.38 -9.53
N VAL A 95 2.25 19.84 -10.62
CA VAL A 95 3.00 20.65 -11.58
C VAL A 95 1.98 21.53 -12.29
N LYS A 96 1.87 22.79 -11.88
CA LYS A 96 1.20 23.80 -12.70
C LYS A 96 2.13 24.06 -13.89
N GLU A 97 1.83 23.47 -15.04
CA GLU A 97 2.29 24.04 -16.30
C GLU A 97 1.64 25.42 -16.44
N TYR A 98 2.48 26.46 -16.54
CA TYR A 98 2.11 27.87 -16.75
C TYR A 98 2.27 28.21 -18.23
#